data_AF-A0A8T3YI40-F1
#
_entry.id   AF-A0A8T3YI40-F1
#
_cell.length_a   1.000
_cell.length_b   1.000
_cell.length_c   1.000
_cell.angle_alpha   90.00
_cell.angle_beta   90.00
_cell.angle_gamma   90.00
#
_symmetry.space_group_name_H-M   'P 1'
#
loop_
_entity.id
_entity.type
_entity.pdbx_description
1 polymer ?
#
loop_
_entity_poly.entity_id
_entity_poly.type
_entity_poly.pdbx_seq_one_letter_code
_entity_poly.pdbx_strand_id
1 'polypeptide(L)'
;MKIEEHEKALEEHIRKLKECIDQGLEKNQRNIGYNASQGSGELFSVYMHRLNLVSTGEDFDHRLFKKQALLDERIPADFPKRNEILAMLRAIEERRNALCYGKRKGGKEVQEVIEAFWRLKRLVGDAHE
;
A
#
# COMPACT_ATOMS: atom_id res chain seq x y z
N MET A 1 -0.40 -15.55 4.43
CA MET A 1 0.72 -15.50 5.40
C MET A 1 0.16 -15.31 6.81
N LYS A 2 0.95 -15.51 7.87
CA LYS A 2 0.54 -15.05 9.21
C LYS A 2 0.62 -13.53 9.28
N ILE A 3 -0.15 -12.90 10.16
CA ILE A 3 -0.09 -11.44 10.39
C ILE A 3 1.35 -10.96 10.65
N GLU A 4 2.12 -11.74 11.43
CA GLU A 4 3.52 -11.44 11.76
C GLU A 4 4.44 -11.38 10.53
N GLU A 5 4.17 -12.20 9.51
CA GLU A 5 4.94 -12.18 8.26
C GLU A 5 4.61 -10.93 7.44
N HIS A 6 3.32 -10.55 7.40
CA HIS A 6 2.89 -9.32 6.74
C HIS A 6 3.45 -8.08 7.45
N GLU A 7 3.47 -8.07 8.79
CA GLU A 7 4.07 -6.98 9.56
C GLU A 7 5.57 -6.86 9.26
N LYS A 8 6.29 -7.98 9.22
CA LYS A 8 7.71 -8.00 8.92
C LYS A 8 8.00 -7.56 7.47
N ALA A 9 7.21 -8.01 6.51
CA ALA A 9 7.32 -7.60 5.11
C ALA A 9 7.00 -6.11 4.94
N LEU A 10 5.98 -5.60 5.62
CA LEU A 10 5.64 -4.18 5.67
C LEU A 10 6.81 -3.35 6.21
N GLU A 11 7.42 -3.75 7.33
CA GLU A 11 8.58 -3.06 7.90
C GLU A 11 9.76 -3.03 6.92
N GLU A 12 10.01 -4.13 6.22
CA GLU A 12 11.05 -4.21 5.20
C GLU A 12 10.78 -3.24 4.03
N HIS A 13 9.54 -3.18 3.54
CA HIS A 13 9.15 -2.24 2.49
C HIS A 13 9.27 -0.78 2.94
N ILE A 14 8.85 -0.46 4.17
CA ILE A 14 8.99 0.89 4.75
C ILE A 14 10.46 1.27 4.84
N ARG A 15 11.32 0.35 5.30
CA ARG A 15 12.75 0.58 5.41
C ARG A 15 13.37 0.83 4.03
N LYS A 16 13.12 -0.05 3.05
CA LYS A 16 13.61 0.12 1.67
C LYS A 16 13.10 1.42 1.04
N LEU A 17 11.86 1.79 1.31
CA LEU A 17 11.27 3.05 0.84
C LEU A 17 12.05 4.26 1.39
N LYS A 18 12.36 4.28 2.70
CA LYS A 18 13.17 5.33 3.32
C LYS A 18 14.59 5.38 2.74
N GLU A 19 15.25 4.24 2.57
CA GLU A 19 16.59 4.18 1.96
C GLU A 19 16.57 4.74 0.53
N CYS A 20 15.54 4.40 -0.26
CA CYS A 20 15.37 4.94 -1.61
C CYS A 20 15.15 6.45 -1.64
N ILE A 21 14.43 6.98 -0.66
CA ILE A 21 14.19 8.43 -0.50
C ILE A 21 15.51 9.14 -0.18
N ASP A 22 16.28 8.61 0.77
CA ASP A 22 17.58 9.14 1.19
C ASP A 22 18.60 9.16 0.03
N GLN A 23 18.66 8.07 -0.74
CA GLN A 23 19.52 7.95 -1.92
C GLN A 23 19.07 8.83 -3.12
N GLY A 24 17.88 9.42 -3.05
CA GLY A 24 17.34 10.35 -4.04
C GLY A 24 16.14 9.81 -4.82
N LEU A 25 15.07 10.60 -4.82
CA LEU A 25 13.77 10.29 -5.43
C LEU A 25 13.88 9.97 -6.93
N GLU A 26 14.68 10.72 -7.68
CA GLU A 26 14.77 10.61 -9.13
C GLU A 26 15.49 9.35 -9.63
N LYS A 27 16.45 8.86 -8.85
CA LYS A 27 17.20 7.64 -9.17
C LYS A 27 16.44 6.39 -8.76
N ASN A 28 15.63 6.50 -7.71
CA ASN A 28 14.92 5.38 -7.09
C ASN A 28 13.41 5.34 -7.38
N GLN A 29 12.89 6.10 -8.35
CA GLN A 29 11.45 6.17 -8.67
C GLN A 29 10.78 4.80 -8.76
N ARG A 30 11.42 3.85 -9.44
CA ARG A 30 10.91 2.48 -9.59
C ARG A 30 10.82 1.75 -8.26
N ASN A 31 11.87 1.83 -7.43
CA ASN A 31 11.91 1.19 -6.12
C ASN A 31 10.93 1.86 -5.15
N ILE A 32 10.77 3.18 -5.22
CA ILE A 32 9.80 3.93 -4.42
C ILE A 32 8.39 3.49 -4.78
N GLY A 33 8.05 3.48 -6.08
CA GLY A 33 6.74 3.01 -6.54
C GLY A 33 6.47 1.56 -6.16
N TYR A 34 7.47 0.67 -6.33
CA TYR A 34 7.34 -0.73 -5.96
C TYR A 34 7.11 -0.92 -4.45
N ASN A 35 7.99 -0.37 -3.60
CA ASN A 35 7.88 -0.54 -2.14
C ASN A 35 6.64 0.16 -1.56
N ALA A 36 6.22 1.31 -2.13
CA ALA A 36 4.99 1.96 -1.72
C ALA A 36 3.75 1.12 -2.07
N SER A 37 3.66 0.56 -3.28
CA SER A 37 2.53 -0.30 -3.68
C SER A 37 2.51 -1.61 -2.88
N GLN A 38 3.62 -2.35 -2.86
CA GLN A 38 3.70 -3.62 -2.13
C GLN A 38 3.51 -3.41 -0.62
N GLY A 39 4.16 -2.41 -0.03
CA GLY A 39 3.95 -2.05 1.37
C GLY A 39 2.51 -1.65 1.68
N SER A 40 1.79 -1.04 0.73
CA SER A 40 0.36 -0.74 0.92
C SER A 40 -0.49 -2.00 0.96
N GLY A 41 -0.16 -3.01 0.15
CA GLY A 41 -0.80 -4.32 0.17
C GLY A 41 -0.56 -5.04 1.49
N GLU A 42 0.68 -5.09 1.95
CA GLU A 42 1.03 -5.69 3.24
C GLU A 42 0.34 -4.98 4.40
N LEU A 43 0.35 -3.63 4.42
CA LEU A 43 -0.36 -2.84 5.42
C LEU A 43 -1.86 -3.16 5.44
N PHE A 44 -2.47 -3.29 4.26
CA PHE A 44 -3.88 -3.63 4.13
C PHE A 44 -4.17 -5.05 4.66
N SER A 45 -3.33 -6.03 4.33
CA SER A 45 -3.40 -7.39 4.86
C SER A 45 -3.31 -7.39 6.39
N VAL A 46 -2.30 -6.73 6.97
CA VAL A 46 -2.15 -6.59 8.43
C VAL A 46 -3.44 -6.04 9.06
N TYR A 47 -4.00 -5.00 8.46
CA TYR A 47 -5.19 -4.36 9.00
C TYR A 47 -6.44 -5.26 8.95
N MET A 48 -6.67 -5.96 7.83
CA MET A 48 -7.77 -6.91 7.71
C MET A 48 -7.65 -8.05 8.71
N HIS A 49 -6.42 -8.56 8.92
CA HIS A 49 -6.13 -9.55 9.94
C HIS A 49 -6.40 -9.02 11.36
N ARG A 50 -6.01 -7.78 11.69
CA ARG A 50 -6.28 -7.17 13.00
C ARG A 50 -7.76 -7.01 13.29
N LEU A 51 -8.54 -6.67 12.27
CA LEU A 51 -9.99 -6.56 12.38
C LEU A 51 -10.69 -7.93 12.39
N ASN A 52 -9.96 -9.05 12.30
CA ASN A 52 -10.48 -10.41 12.16
C ASN A 52 -11.47 -10.56 10.98
N LEU A 53 -11.35 -9.73 9.94
CA LEU A 53 -12.25 -9.74 8.79
C LEU A 53 -11.81 -10.72 7.70
N VAL A 54 -10.61 -11.30 7.83
CA VAL A 54 -10.09 -12.33 6.92
C VAL A 54 -9.45 -13.46 7.68
N SER A 55 -9.53 -14.65 7.10
CA SER A 55 -8.90 -15.85 7.66
C SER A 55 -7.42 -15.90 7.29
N THR A 56 -6.61 -16.41 8.21
CA THR A 56 -5.17 -16.56 8.06
C THR A 56 -4.83 -17.34 6.78
N GLY A 57 -4.27 -16.66 5.77
CA GLY A 57 -3.98 -17.26 4.46
C GLY A 57 -4.52 -16.51 3.25
N GLU A 58 -5.40 -15.52 3.45
CA GLU A 58 -5.80 -14.62 2.36
C GLU A 58 -4.69 -13.60 2.05
N ASP A 59 -4.23 -13.63 0.80
CA ASP A 59 -3.20 -12.73 0.28
C ASP A 59 -3.88 -11.59 -0.49
N PHE A 60 -3.78 -10.35 0.02
CA PHE A 60 -4.24 -9.17 -0.70
C PHE A 60 -3.15 -8.66 -1.64
N ASP A 61 -2.95 -9.39 -2.73
CA ASP A 61 -2.03 -8.99 -3.78
C ASP A 61 -2.48 -7.70 -4.46
N HIS A 62 -1.51 -6.91 -4.90
CA HIS A 62 -1.70 -5.66 -5.64
C HIS A 62 -2.67 -5.77 -6.84
N ARG A 63 -2.79 -6.96 -7.45
CA ARG A 63 -3.77 -7.27 -8.50
C ARG A 63 -5.22 -7.18 -8.03
N LEU A 64 -5.51 -7.43 -6.76
CA LEU A 64 -6.86 -7.29 -6.19
C LEU A 64 -7.28 -5.82 -6.10
N PHE A 65 -6.35 -4.90 -5.83
CA PHE A 65 -6.64 -3.46 -5.80
C PHE A 65 -7.05 -2.89 -7.16
N LYS A 66 -6.72 -3.59 -8.25
CA LYS A 66 -7.21 -3.28 -9.59
C LYS A 66 -8.66 -3.70 -9.83
N LYS A 67 -9.18 -4.66 -9.08
CA LYS A 67 -10.50 -5.26 -9.27
C LYS A 67 -11.41 -4.93 -8.09
N GLN A 68 -12.06 -3.77 -8.19
CA GLN A 68 -12.94 -3.23 -7.14
C GLN A 68 -14.08 -4.20 -6.77
N ALA A 69 -14.63 -4.95 -7.74
CA ALA A 69 -15.67 -5.95 -7.47
C ALA A 69 -15.22 -7.09 -6.53
N LEU A 70 -13.96 -7.55 -6.64
CA LEU A 70 -13.43 -8.60 -5.76
C LEU A 70 -13.16 -8.07 -4.35
N LEU A 71 -12.73 -6.82 -4.25
CA LEU A 71 -12.57 -6.14 -2.97
C LEU A 71 -13.93 -5.91 -2.30
N ASP A 72 -14.96 -5.59 -3.08
CA ASP A 72 -16.32 -5.39 -2.60
C ASP A 72 -16.91 -6.64 -1.96
N GLU A 73 -16.65 -7.79 -2.61
CA GLU A 73 -17.13 -9.11 -2.19
C GLU A 73 -16.33 -9.66 -1.00
N ARG A 74 -15.03 -9.37 -0.92
CA ARG A 74 -14.15 -9.86 0.16
C ARG A 74 -14.11 -8.98 1.40
N ILE A 75 -14.31 -7.67 1.26
CA ILE A 75 -14.22 -6.74 2.37
C ILE A 75 -15.64 -6.47 2.88
N PRO A 76 -15.95 -6.78 4.15
CA PRO A 76 -17.28 -6.52 4.69
C PRO A 76 -17.61 -5.02 4.66
N ALA A 77 -18.89 -4.70 4.53
CA ALA A 77 -19.38 -3.31 4.48
C ALA A 77 -19.11 -2.53 5.79
N ASP A 78 -18.93 -3.25 6.90
CA ASP A 78 -18.58 -2.70 8.21
C ASP A 78 -17.12 -2.20 8.30
N PHE A 79 -16.33 -2.39 7.25
CA PHE A 79 -14.94 -1.99 7.22
C PHE A 79 -14.81 -0.45 7.29
N PRO A 80 -14.18 0.10 8.34
CA PRO A 80 -14.12 1.54 8.56
C PRO A 80 -13.28 2.21 7.48
N LYS A 81 -13.81 3.31 6.93
CA LYS A 81 -13.16 4.09 5.85
C LYS A 81 -12.81 3.26 4.61
N ARG A 82 -13.59 2.19 4.33
CA ARG A 82 -13.42 1.29 3.18
C ARG A 82 -13.14 2.00 1.87
N ASN A 83 -14.03 2.90 1.47
CA ASN A 83 -13.93 3.58 0.20
C ASN A 83 -12.67 4.44 0.11
N GLU A 84 -12.27 5.10 1.19
CA GLU A 84 -11.05 5.91 1.21
C GLU A 84 -9.79 5.04 1.11
N ILE A 85 -9.72 3.96 1.89
CA ILE A 85 -8.58 3.02 1.88
C ILE A 85 -8.43 2.40 0.49
N LEU A 86 -9.52 1.89 -0.09
CA LEU A 86 -9.51 1.29 -1.43
C LEU A 86 -9.16 2.29 -2.52
N ALA A 87 -9.70 3.52 -2.44
CA ALA A 87 -9.35 4.57 -3.38
C ALA A 87 -7.86 4.93 -3.31
N MET A 88 -7.27 4.99 -2.11
CA MET A 88 -5.84 5.25 -1.96
C MET A 88 -4.97 4.11 -2.44
N LEU A 89 -5.32 2.85 -2.15
CA LEU A 89 -4.61 1.68 -2.66
C LEU A 89 -4.55 1.67 -4.19
N ARG A 90 -5.69 1.94 -4.81
CA ARG A 90 -5.79 2.07 -6.27
C ARG A 90 -4.93 3.23 -6.78
N ALA A 91 -5.00 4.40 -6.14
CA ALA A 91 -4.20 5.56 -6.54
C ALA A 91 -2.69 5.29 -6.45
N ILE A 92 -2.23 4.61 -5.39
CA ILE A 92 -0.83 4.22 -5.23
C ILE A 92 -0.41 3.25 -6.34
N GLU A 93 -1.27 2.29 -6.69
CA GLU A 93 -0.98 1.32 -7.75
C GLU A 93 -0.91 1.95 -9.15
N GLU A 94 -1.87 2.83 -9.47
CA GLU A 94 -1.86 3.58 -10.74
C GLU A 94 -0.59 4.42 -10.87
N ARG A 95 -0.19 5.09 -9.77
CA ARG A 95 1.04 5.88 -9.72
C ARG A 95 2.30 5.00 -9.75
N ARG A 96 2.30 3.83 -9.10
CA ARG A 96 3.38 2.84 -9.21
C ARG A 96 3.60 2.45 -10.66
N ASN A 97 2.53 2.24 -11.42
CA ASN A 97 2.64 1.90 -12.84
C ASN A 97 3.34 3.03 -13.63
N ALA A 98 2.98 4.28 -13.33
CA ALA A 98 3.63 5.46 -13.91
C ALA A 98 5.11 5.61 -13.50
N LEU A 99 5.48 5.28 -12.25
CA LEU A 99 6.86 5.35 -11.75
C LEU A 99 7.74 4.18 -12.21
N CYS A 100 7.18 2.97 -12.32
CA CYS A 100 7.92 1.76 -12.74
C CYS A 100 8.10 1.71 -14.26
N TYR A 101 7.02 1.92 -15.02
CA TYR A 101 6.98 1.67 -16.46
C TYR A 101 6.88 2.96 -17.31
N GLY A 102 6.55 4.09 -16.70
CA GLY A 102 6.48 5.38 -17.40
C GLY A 102 7.83 6.05 -17.62
N LYS A 103 7.80 7.22 -18.25
CA LYS A 103 8.97 8.12 -18.34
C LYS A 103 9.32 8.64 -16.93
N ARG A 104 10.58 9.02 -16.73
CA ARG A 104 11.03 9.64 -15.46
C ARG A 104 10.10 10.79 -15.09
N LYS A 105 9.51 10.68 -13.91
CA LYS A 105 8.59 11.66 -13.37
C LYS A 105 9.32 12.73 -12.58
N GLY A 106 8.70 13.88 -12.37
CA GLY A 106 9.30 14.90 -11.50
C GLY A 106 9.37 14.40 -10.05
N GLY A 107 10.33 14.90 -9.26
CA GLY A 107 10.42 14.57 -7.83
C GLY A 107 9.10 14.77 -7.07
N LYS A 108 8.27 15.72 -7.50
CA LYS A 108 6.92 15.96 -6.98
C LYS A 108 5.99 14.75 -7.10
N GLU A 109 5.91 14.11 -8.27
CA GLU A 109 5.02 12.96 -8.48
C GLU A 109 5.45 11.76 -7.63
N VAL A 110 6.77 11.59 -7.45
CA VAL A 110 7.35 10.55 -6.59
C VAL A 110 6.99 10.83 -5.12
N GLN A 111 7.12 12.08 -4.71
CA GLN A 111 6.76 12.54 -3.37
C GLN A 111 5.27 12.32 -3.09
N GLU A 112 4.39 12.59 -4.06
CA GLU A 112 2.96 12.33 -3.93
C GLU A 112 2.63 10.85 -3.65
N VAL A 113 3.38 9.90 -4.22
CA VAL A 113 3.21 8.46 -3.93
C VAL A 113 3.63 8.14 -2.50
N ILE A 114 4.76 8.70 -2.07
CA ILE A 114 5.26 8.53 -0.71
C ILE A 114 4.26 9.10 0.30
N GLU A 115 3.74 10.31 0.06
CA GLU A 115 2.73 10.93 0.91
C GLU A 115 1.44 10.13 0.94
N ALA A 116 0.98 9.60 -0.21
CA ALA A 116 -0.20 8.73 -0.25
C ALA A 116 -0.01 7.45 0.60
N PHE A 117 1.16 6.82 0.53
CA PHE A 117 1.50 5.66 1.36
C PHE A 117 1.48 6.01 2.86
N TRP A 118 2.13 7.10 3.27
CA TRP A 118 2.11 7.53 4.67
C TRP A 118 0.71 7.91 5.16
N ARG A 119 -0.09 8.52 4.29
CA ARG A 119 -1.49 8.83 4.58
C ARG A 119 -2.32 7.57 4.76
N LEU A 120 -2.10 6.54 3.93
CA LEU A 120 -2.71 5.22 4.09
C LEU A 120 -2.32 4.60 5.44
N LYS A 121 -1.02 4.61 5.77
CA LYS A 121 -0.52 4.13 7.06
C LYS A 121 -1.14 4.86 8.24
N ARG A 122 -1.31 6.18 8.16
CA ARG A 122 -2.01 6.96 9.19
C ARG A 122 -3.48 6.59 9.26
N LEU A 123 -4.18 6.49 8.14
CA LEU A 123 -5.60 6.13 8.12
C LEU A 123 -5.86 4.76 8.75
N VAL A 124 -4.98 3.80 8.50
CA VAL A 124 -5.02 2.45 9.09
C VAL A 124 -4.56 2.45 10.55
N GLY A 125 -3.57 3.26 10.92
CA GLY A 125 -3.04 3.34 12.28
C GLY A 125 -3.91 4.15 13.26
N ASP A 126 -4.58 5.19 12.78
CA ASP A 126 -5.45 6.11 13.52
C ASP A 126 -6.84 5.50 13.76
N ALA A 127 -7.25 4.53 12.94
CA ALA A 127 -8.44 3.71 13.19
C ALA A 127 -8.30 2.76 14.40
N HIS A 128 -7.17 2.84 15.11
CA HIS A 128 -6.81 1.99 16.24
C HIS A 128 -6.55 2.76 17.55
N GLU A 129 -6.84 4.08 17.62
CA GLU A 129 -6.84 4.87 18.86
C GLU A 129 -8.24 5.00 19.48
#